data_AF-A0A2V9VLR5-F1
#
_entry.id   AF-A0A2V9VLR5-F1
#
_cell.length_a   1.000
_cell.length_b   1.000
_cell.length_c   1.000
_cell.angle_alpha   90.00
_cell.angle_beta   90.00
_cell.angle_gamma   90.00
#
_symmetry.space_group_name_H-M   'P 1'
#
loop_
_entity.id
_entity.type
_entity.pdbx_description
1 polymer ?
#
loop_
_entity_poly.entity_id
_entity_poly.type
_entity_poly.pdbx_seq_one_letter_code
_entity_poly.pdbx_strand_id
1 'polypeptide(L)'
;ADASGNTVYVGGANAGVWKSSNAGSLSPSAASVIWTPVLDYEATLAVGAIAIQPSGNTDPTQSVILVGTGEPNSSADSYYGLGILRSTDGGASWTQIASSADGHSFAGLGFAKIAFSTSNPPLVVAAAAAAAEGITLGLEAPGALNRGIYYSQDGGATWRYASIKDGASTVSPGSVTSVVYNALAGKFFAAVRYHGIYSSSDGIIWTRLANANQPGTGLNSTNCPSIATNPPTC
;
A
#
# COMPACT_ATOMS: atom_id res chain seq x y z
N ALA A 1 13.69 -9.99 8.65
CA ALA A 1 12.55 -9.86 9.57
C ALA A 1 12.46 -11.08 10.49
N ASP A 2 12.42 -12.32 9.99
CA ASP A 2 12.40 -13.52 10.83
C ASP A 2 13.13 -14.66 10.11
N ALA A 3 14.25 -15.13 10.66
CA ALA A 3 15.01 -16.23 10.06
C ALA A 3 14.32 -17.60 10.26
N SER A 4 13.42 -17.71 11.22
CA SER A 4 12.70 -18.94 11.54
C SER A 4 11.48 -19.18 10.66
N GLY A 5 10.92 -18.09 10.08
CA GLY A 5 9.72 -18.15 9.25
C GLY A 5 8.43 -18.48 10.01
N ASN A 6 8.41 -18.30 11.33
CA ASN A 6 7.28 -18.68 12.20
C ASN A 6 6.47 -17.47 12.71
N THR A 7 6.92 -16.24 12.42
CA THR A 7 6.19 -15.02 12.68
C THR A 7 5.30 -14.65 11.49
N VAL A 8 3.98 -14.59 11.72
CA VAL A 8 2.99 -14.28 10.68
C VAL A 8 2.07 -13.16 11.15
N TYR A 9 1.72 -12.25 10.24
CA TYR A 9 0.74 -11.20 10.45
C TYR A 9 -0.40 -11.37 9.45
N VAL A 10 -1.64 -11.20 9.92
CA VAL A 10 -2.84 -11.22 9.08
C VAL A 10 -3.66 -9.97 9.39
N GLY A 11 -4.09 -9.28 8.35
CA GLY A 11 -4.99 -8.12 8.45
C GLY A 11 -6.37 -8.48 7.94
N GLY A 12 -7.41 -7.96 8.59
CA GLY A 12 -8.79 -8.08 8.14
C GLY A 12 -9.38 -6.77 7.61
N ALA A 13 -10.37 -6.91 6.74
CA ALA A 13 -11.22 -5.85 6.20
C ALA A 13 -11.67 -4.82 7.26
N ASN A 14 -12.07 -5.29 8.43
CA ASN A 14 -12.42 -4.47 9.59
C ASN A 14 -12.21 -5.26 10.90
N ALA A 15 -11.06 -5.94 11.00
CA ALA A 15 -10.75 -6.84 12.12
C ALA A 15 -9.34 -6.64 12.68
N GLY A 16 -8.67 -5.54 12.31
CA GLY A 16 -7.34 -5.21 12.77
C GLY A 16 -6.26 -6.15 12.23
N VAL A 17 -5.12 -6.14 12.91
CA VAL A 17 -3.99 -7.04 12.63
C VAL A 17 -3.86 -8.07 13.75
N TRP A 18 -3.65 -9.32 13.34
CA TRP A 18 -3.37 -10.44 14.21
C TRP A 18 -1.96 -10.94 13.97
N LYS A 19 -1.22 -11.21 15.04
CA LYS A 19 0.14 -11.73 15.01
C LYS A 19 0.17 -13.14 15.57
N SER A 20 0.96 -14.00 14.95
CA SER A 20 1.38 -15.28 15.51
C SER A 20 2.91 -15.35 15.54
N SER A 21 3.47 -15.99 16.57
CA SER A 21 4.90 -16.31 16.68
C SER A 21 5.19 -17.81 16.67
N ASN A 22 4.16 -18.65 16.56
CA ASN A 22 4.28 -20.11 16.55
C ASN A 22 3.74 -20.76 15.26
N ALA A 23 3.53 -19.96 14.20
CA ALA A 23 3.09 -20.47 12.91
C ALA A 23 4.19 -21.29 12.21
N GLY A 24 3.96 -21.70 10.95
CA GLY A 24 4.95 -22.39 10.16
C GLY A 24 5.36 -23.74 10.77
N SER A 25 6.67 -23.98 10.84
CA SER A 25 7.26 -25.24 11.33
C SER A 25 7.05 -25.50 12.83
N LEU A 26 6.66 -24.48 13.61
CA LEU A 26 6.40 -24.62 15.05
C LEU A 26 4.97 -25.08 15.36
N SER A 27 4.09 -25.15 14.35
CA SER A 27 2.70 -25.60 14.49
C SER A 27 2.46 -26.90 13.71
N PRO A 28 2.01 -28.00 14.36
CA PRO A 28 1.68 -29.24 13.65
C PRO A 28 0.41 -29.13 12.79
N SER A 29 -0.42 -28.11 12.98
CA SER A 29 -1.60 -27.82 12.16
C SER A 29 -2.00 -26.34 12.21
N ALA A 30 -2.88 -25.91 11.31
CA ALA A 30 -3.44 -24.55 11.36
C ALA A 30 -4.21 -24.27 12.67
N ALA A 31 -4.86 -25.28 13.26
CA ALA A 31 -5.63 -25.15 14.50
C ALA A 31 -4.76 -24.92 15.75
N SER A 32 -3.47 -25.23 15.70
CA SER A 32 -2.52 -24.99 16.79
C SER A 32 -1.81 -23.63 16.72
N VAL A 33 -2.06 -22.85 15.65
CA VAL A 33 -1.49 -21.50 15.52
C VAL A 33 -2.21 -20.58 16.50
N ILE A 34 -1.42 -19.91 17.34
CA ILE A 34 -1.94 -18.95 18.33
C ILE A 34 -1.90 -17.57 17.70
N TRP A 35 -3.03 -16.86 17.74
CA TRP A 35 -3.18 -15.51 17.24
C TRP A 35 -3.41 -14.54 18.38
N THR A 36 -2.69 -13.42 18.35
CA THR A 36 -2.85 -12.31 19.28
C THR A 36 -3.21 -11.06 18.49
N PRO A 37 -4.29 -10.34 18.85
CA PRO A 37 -4.59 -9.07 18.20
C PRO A 37 -3.54 -8.04 18.59
N VAL A 38 -3.09 -7.25 17.61
CA VAL A 38 -2.05 -6.23 17.79
C VAL A 38 -2.49 -4.84 17.32
N LEU A 39 -3.77 -4.66 16.95
CA LEU A 39 -4.31 -3.40 16.42
C LEU A 39 -5.61 -2.93 17.10
N ASP A 40 -6.10 -3.63 18.13
CA ASP A 40 -7.46 -3.42 18.70
C ASP A 40 -7.69 -2.04 19.31
N TYR A 41 -6.62 -1.30 19.61
CA TYR A 41 -6.67 0.03 20.23
C TYR A 41 -6.42 1.17 19.25
N GLU A 42 -6.20 0.88 17.97
CA GLU A 42 -5.97 1.89 16.94
C GLU A 42 -7.30 2.50 16.46
N ALA A 43 -7.23 3.72 15.92
CA ALA A 43 -8.41 4.49 15.52
C ALA A 43 -9.22 3.87 14.35
N THR A 44 -8.64 2.89 13.65
CA THR A 44 -9.31 2.12 12.61
C THR A 44 -8.80 0.69 12.61
N LEU A 45 -9.72 -0.25 12.40
CA LEU A 45 -9.44 -1.68 12.26
C LEU A 45 -9.46 -2.13 10.80
N ALA A 46 -9.67 -1.20 9.86
CA ALA A 46 -9.67 -1.48 8.44
C ALA A 46 -8.23 -1.60 7.91
N VAL A 47 -7.87 -2.78 7.44
CA VAL A 47 -6.51 -3.08 6.97
C VAL A 47 -6.52 -3.42 5.48
N GLY A 48 -5.85 -2.58 4.67
CA GLY A 48 -5.69 -2.81 3.23
C GLY A 48 -4.34 -3.44 2.87
N ALA A 49 -3.28 -3.12 3.61
CA ALA A 49 -1.94 -3.63 3.33
C ALA A 49 -1.12 -3.83 4.62
N ILE A 50 -0.28 -4.86 4.61
CA ILE A 50 0.77 -5.06 5.62
C ILE A 50 2.09 -5.28 4.88
N ALA A 51 3.14 -4.60 5.31
CA ALA A 51 4.50 -4.81 4.83
C ALA A 51 5.49 -4.85 5.99
N ILE A 52 6.49 -5.71 5.88
CA ILE A 52 7.54 -5.87 6.89
C ILE A 52 8.87 -5.55 6.22
N GLN A 53 9.68 -4.72 6.85
CA GLN A 53 10.96 -4.31 6.28
C GLN A 53 11.88 -5.53 6.10
N PRO A 54 12.37 -5.79 4.87
CA PRO A 54 13.26 -6.91 4.60
C PRO A 54 14.67 -6.58 5.07
N SER A 55 15.43 -7.59 5.52
CA SER A 55 16.83 -7.47 5.96
C SER A 55 17.09 -6.40 7.04
N GLY A 56 18.32 -6.32 7.57
CA GLY A 56 18.69 -5.38 8.65
C GLY A 56 18.23 -5.77 10.05
N ASN A 57 17.30 -6.71 10.19
CA ASN A 57 16.91 -7.29 11.47
C ASN A 57 16.48 -8.78 11.32
N THR A 58 16.99 -9.64 12.19
CA THR A 58 16.65 -11.07 12.30
C THR A 58 15.75 -11.39 13.49
N ASP A 59 15.58 -10.45 14.43
CA ASP A 59 14.70 -10.55 15.59
C ASP A 59 13.29 -10.04 15.23
N PRO A 60 12.28 -10.91 15.10
CA PRO A 60 10.92 -10.51 14.75
C PRO A 60 10.28 -9.53 15.75
N THR A 61 10.79 -9.44 16.98
CA THR A 61 10.29 -8.50 18.01
C THR A 61 10.78 -7.07 17.80
N GLN A 62 11.74 -6.85 16.89
CA GLN A 62 12.25 -5.51 16.54
C GLN A 62 11.96 -5.17 15.08
N SER A 63 11.04 -5.89 14.44
CA SER A 63 10.73 -5.69 13.02
C SER A 63 10.02 -4.36 12.80
N VAL A 64 10.45 -3.64 11.76
CA VAL A 64 9.68 -2.50 11.24
C VAL A 64 8.52 -3.04 10.42
N ILE A 65 7.30 -2.66 10.82
CA ILE A 65 6.06 -3.08 10.17
C ILE A 65 5.27 -1.85 9.79
N LEU A 66 4.70 -1.88 8.59
CA LEU A 66 3.79 -0.87 8.08
C LEU A 66 2.45 -1.51 7.81
N VAL A 67 1.39 -0.88 8.31
CA VAL A 67 0.01 -1.25 8.06
C VAL A 67 -0.65 -0.07 7.34
N GLY A 68 -0.96 -0.27 6.07
CA GLY A 68 -1.79 0.66 5.31
C GLY A 68 -3.25 0.44 5.67
N THR A 69 -3.88 1.44 6.27
CA THR A 69 -5.28 1.33 6.72
C THR A 69 -6.27 1.61 5.59
N GLY A 70 -7.53 1.21 5.79
CA GLY A 70 -8.61 1.38 4.81
C GLY A 70 -8.63 0.31 3.73
N GLU A 71 -9.81 0.09 3.16
CA GLU A 71 -10.12 -0.97 2.22
C GLU A 71 -10.14 -0.44 0.78
N PRO A 72 -9.20 -0.85 -0.07
CA PRO A 72 -9.10 -0.38 -1.46
C PRO A 72 -9.79 -1.35 -2.43
N ASN A 73 -10.91 -1.94 -2.01
CA ASN A 73 -11.56 -3.06 -2.70
C ASN A 73 -12.50 -2.62 -3.83
N SER A 74 -12.66 -1.31 -4.05
CA SER A 74 -13.64 -0.75 -5.01
C SER A 74 -15.08 -1.24 -4.77
N SER A 75 -15.42 -1.55 -3.52
CA SER A 75 -16.79 -1.89 -3.12
C SER A 75 -17.48 -0.69 -2.49
N ALA A 76 -18.81 -0.65 -2.55
CA ALA A 76 -19.60 0.44 -1.98
C ALA A 76 -19.45 0.52 -0.45
N ASP A 77 -19.21 -0.62 0.21
CA ASP A 77 -19.03 -0.76 1.65
C ASP A 77 -17.55 -0.76 2.10
N SER A 78 -16.62 -0.36 1.20
CA SER A 78 -15.20 -0.27 1.55
C SER A 78 -14.95 0.83 2.57
N TYR A 79 -14.57 0.42 3.78
CA TYR A 79 -14.22 1.29 4.90
C TYR A 79 -12.96 2.10 4.60
N TYR A 80 -12.96 3.36 5.00
CA TYR A 80 -11.80 4.23 4.83
C TYR A 80 -10.75 4.01 5.91
N GLY A 81 -9.52 4.41 5.57
CA GLY A 81 -8.38 4.44 6.47
C GLY A 81 -8.09 5.85 6.99
N LEU A 82 -7.15 5.89 7.93
CA LEU A 82 -6.67 7.11 8.57
C LEU A 82 -5.16 7.31 8.36
N GLY A 83 -4.57 6.60 7.39
CA GLY A 83 -3.15 6.67 7.06
C GLY A 83 -2.41 5.34 7.18
N ILE A 84 -1.12 5.44 7.47
CA ILE A 84 -0.23 4.29 7.62
C ILE A 84 0.14 4.19 9.10
N LEU A 85 -0.02 3.03 9.70
CA LEU A 85 0.49 2.73 11.04
C LEU A 85 1.87 2.12 10.91
N ARG A 86 2.83 2.62 11.69
CA ARG A 86 4.21 2.11 11.72
C ARG A 86 4.57 1.59 13.09
N SER A 87 5.09 0.38 13.14
CA SER A 87 5.71 -0.20 14.33
C SER A 87 7.20 -0.41 14.08
N THR A 88 8.01 -0.31 15.14
CA THR A 88 9.44 -0.68 15.16
C THR A 88 9.76 -1.80 16.15
N ASP A 89 8.74 -2.34 16.79
CA ASP A 89 8.82 -3.31 17.88
C ASP A 89 7.96 -4.55 17.59
N GLY A 90 7.89 -4.93 16.31
CA GLY A 90 7.18 -6.13 15.89
C GLY A 90 5.67 -6.09 16.16
N GLY A 91 5.07 -4.90 16.14
CA GLY A 91 3.64 -4.66 16.35
C GLY A 91 3.23 -4.55 17.83
N ALA A 92 4.16 -4.32 18.76
CA ALA A 92 3.79 -4.09 20.15
C ALA A 92 3.26 -2.66 20.39
N SER A 93 3.74 -1.69 19.60
CA SER A 93 3.22 -0.32 19.55
C SER A 93 3.20 0.22 18.12
N TRP A 94 2.32 1.19 17.87
CA TRP A 94 2.15 1.81 16.56
C TRP A 94 2.21 3.33 16.66
N THR A 95 2.75 3.94 15.61
CA THR A 95 2.67 5.38 15.36
C THR A 95 1.88 5.60 14.09
N GLN A 96 0.82 6.40 14.16
CA GLN A 96 0.03 6.77 13.00
C GLN A 96 0.69 7.91 12.20
N ILE A 97 0.88 7.66 10.90
CA ILE A 97 1.23 8.67 9.91
C ILE A 97 -0.04 9.03 9.14
N ALA A 98 -0.60 10.20 9.43
CA ALA A 98 -1.87 10.65 8.87
C ALA A 98 -1.75 11.44 7.55
N SER A 99 -0.54 11.91 7.21
CA SER A 99 -0.28 12.67 5.99
C SER A 99 1.17 12.54 5.53
N SER A 100 1.40 12.90 4.27
CA SER A 100 2.74 13.05 3.72
C SER A 100 3.37 14.40 4.12
N ALA A 101 4.71 14.48 4.04
CA ALA A 101 5.47 15.69 4.34
C ALA A 101 5.23 16.84 3.36
N ASP A 102 4.73 16.54 2.16
CA ASP A 102 4.29 17.50 1.15
C ASP A 102 2.79 17.85 1.25
N GLY A 103 2.12 17.45 2.33
CA GLY A 103 0.80 17.97 2.71
C GLY A 103 -0.39 17.20 2.17
N HIS A 104 -0.20 16.00 1.60
CA HIS A 104 -1.31 15.14 1.19
C HIS A 104 -1.87 14.39 2.39
N SER A 105 -3.16 14.61 2.68
CA SER A 105 -3.87 13.88 3.73
C SER A 105 -4.15 12.44 3.29
N PHE A 106 -3.96 11.47 4.19
CA PHE A 106 -4.33 10.08 3.97
C PHE A 106 -5.71 9.71 4.54
N ALA A 107 -6.35 10.63 5.27
CA ALA A 107 -7.70 10.39 5.78
C ALA A 107 -8.67 10.15 4.60
N GLY A 108 -9.53 9.14 4.74
CA GLY A 108 -10.49 8.79 3.70
C GLY A 108 -9.94 7.82 2.63
N LEU A 109 -8.63 7.57 2.59
CA LEU A 109 -8.01 6.68 1.60
C LEU A 109 -7.96 5.22 2.08
N GLY A 110 -7.75 4.30 1.15
CA GLY A 110 -7.32 2.93 1.43
C GLY A 110 -5.95 2.65 0.82
N PHE A 111 -5.13 1.83 1.47
CA PHE A 111 -3.80 1.45 0.96
C PHE A 111 -3.81 0.03 0.40
N ALA A 112 -3.68 -0.10 -0.92
CA ALA A 112 -3.81 -1.38 -1.64
C ALA A 112 -2.60 -2.30 -1.47
N LYS A 113 -1.41 -1.70 -1.46
CA LYS A 113 -0.14 -2.41 -1.27
C LYS A 113 0.91 -1.48 -0.70
N ILE A 114 1.84 -2.06 0.05
CA ILE A 114 3.09 -1.44 0.49
C ILE A 114 4.20 -2.42 0.11
N ALA A 115 5.26 -1.93 -0.51
CA ALA A 115 6.38 -2.75 -0.96
C ALA A 115 7.70 -2.08 -0.57
N PHE A 116 8.53 -2.80 0.18
CA PHE A 116 9.90 -2.41 0.45
C PHE A 116 10.82 -2.79 -0.71
N SER A 117 11.86 -1.98 -0.94
CA SER A 117 13.01 -2.41 -1.72
C SER A 117 13.82 -3.42 -0.92
N THR A 118 14.15 -4.57 -1.52
CA THR A 118 15.06 -5.53 -0.90
C THR A 118 16.53 -5.19 -1.10
N SER A 119 16.86 -4.25 -2.00
CA SER A 119 18.22 -3.77 -2.24
C SER A 119 18.56 -2.53 -1.40
N ASN A 120 17.56 -1.75 -1.01
CA ASN A 120 17.66 -0.58 -0.17
C ASN A 120 16.52 -0.59 0.87
N PRO A 121 16.66 -1.33 1.98
CA PRO A 121 15.54 -1.59 2.90
C PRO A 121 14.82 -0.38 3.51
N PRO A 122 15.47 0.78 3.75
CA PRO A 122 14.76 1.99 4.14
C PRO A 122 13.81 2.55 3.07
N LEU A 123 14.00 2.21 1.79
CA LEU A 123 13.13 2.62 0.70
C LEU A 123 11.89 1.74 0.64
N VAL A 124 10.73 2.38 0.74
CA VAL A 124 9.42 1.73 0.69
C VAL A 124 8.43 2.57 -0.09
N VAL A 125 7.52 1.89 -0.79
CA VAL A 125 6.50 2.51 -1.62
C VAL A 125 5.12 2.01 -1.19
N ALA A 126 4.15 2.92 -1.13
CA ALA A 126 2.74 2.63 -0.85
C ALA A 126 1.85 3.03 -2.02
N ALA A 127 0.90 2.15 -2.36
CA ALA A 127 -0.15 2.38 -3.33
C ALA A 127 -1.42 2.83 -2.61
N ALA A 128 -1.78 4.10 -2.73
CA ALA A 128 -2.98 4.70 -2.18
C ALA A 128 -4.11 4.71 -3.22
N ALA A 129 -5.30 4.31 -2.79
CA ALA A 129 -6.49 4.15 -3.60
C ALA A 129 -7.72 4.71 -2.88
N ALA A 130 -8.82 4.76 -3.63
CA ALA A 130 -10.13 5.13 -3.10
C ALA A 130 -10.65 4.09 -2.09
N ALA A 131 -11.29 4.56 -1.03
CA ALA A 131 -12.24 3.80 -0.23
C ALA A 131 -13.61 4.51 -0.32
N ALA A 132 -14.67 3.77 -0.65
CA ALA A 132 -15.96 4.38 -1.00
C ALA A 132 -16.55 5.22 0.14
N GLU A 133 -16.49 4.73 1.37
CA GLU A 133 -17.01 5.44 2.54
C GLU A 133 -16.23 6.74 2.83
N GLY A 134 -14.94 6.79 2.49
CA GLY A 134 -14.13 8.01 2.64
C GLY A 134 -14.56 9.13 1.71
N ILE A 135 -15.05 8.78 0.51
CA ILE A 135 -15.63 9.72 -0.45
C ILE A 135 -17.02 10.16 0.03
N THR A 136 -17.87 9.21 0.40
CA THR A 136 -19.25 9.46 0.85
C THR A 136 -19.29 10.41 2.05
N LEU A 137 -18.34 10.26 2.98
CA LEU A 137 -18.23 11.10 4.18
C LEU A 137 -17.45 12.40 3.95
N GLY A 138 -16.96 12.65 2.74
CA GLY A 138 -16.22 13.87 2.39
C GLY A 138 -14.84 13.98 3.03
N LEU A 139 -14.25 12.86 3.48
CA LEU A 139 -12.89 12.81 4.02
C LEU A 139 -11.85 12.91 2.91
N GLU A 140 -12.17 12.40 1.73
CA GLU A 140 -11.41 12.68 0.52
C GLU A 140 -11.91 13.98 -0.13
N ALA A 141 -11.11 15.04 -0.06
CA ALA A 141 -11.49 16.35 -0.59
C ALA A 141 -11.63 16.32 -2.13
N PRO A 142 -12.74 16.86 -2.71
CA PRO A 142 -12.93 16.89 -4.17
C PRO A 142 -11.88 17.70 -4.95
N GLY A 143 -11.15 18.61 -4.27
CA GLY A 143 -10.20 19.54 -4.89
C GLY A 143 -8.73 19.08 -4.91
N ALA A 144 -8.39 17.98 -4.22
CA ALA A 144 -7.04 17.43 -4.19
C ALA A 144 -7.11 15.91 -4.04
N LEU A 145 -7.04 15.19 -5.16
CA LEU A 145 -6.98 13.73 -5.16
C LEU A 145 -5.65 13.29 -4.53
N ASN A 146 -5.69 12.87 -3.27
CA ASN A 146 -4.53 12.36 -2.53
C ASN A 146 -4.26 10.87 -2.82
N ARG A 147 -4.96 10.27 -3.77
CA ARG A 147 -4.69 8.92 -4.25
C ARG A 147 -3.41 8.92 -5.08
N GLY A 148 -2.67 7.81 -5.12
CA GLY A 148 -1.43 7.75 -5.89
C GLY A 148 -0.37 6.84 -5.33
N ILE A 149 0.87 7.11 -5.71
CA ILE A 149 2.04 6.42 -5.19
C ILE A 149 2.72 7.34 -4.19
N TYR A 150 3.01 6.81 -3.01
CA TYR A 150 3.81 7.47 -1.99
C TYR A 150 5.09 6.68 -1.76
N TYR A 151 6.16 7.37 -1.41
CA TYR A 151 7.42 6.73 -1.04
C TYR A 151 7.96 7.28 0.27
N SER A 152 8.78 6.46 0.93
CA SER A 152 9.56 6.80 2.10
C SER A 152 10.97 6.26 1.91
N GLN A 153 11.96 6.98 2.43
CA GLN A 153 13.37 6.60 2.40
C GLN A 153 13.94 6.33 3.80
N ASP A 154 13.08 6.32 4.82
CA ASP A 154 13.42 6.18 6.24
C ASP A 154 12.63 5.04 6.92
N GLY A 155 12.28 4.00 6.15
CA GLY A 155 11.56 2.84 6.66
C GLY A 155 10.10 3.14 7.02
N GLY A 156 9.48 4.08 6.31
CA GLY A 156 8.08 4.46 6.46
C GLY A 156 7.81 5.49 7.56
N ALA A 157 8.82 6.16 8.11
CA ALA A 157 8.63 7.18 9.15
C ALA A 157 8.11 8.50 8.57
N THR A 158 8.61 8.90 7.40
CA THR A 158 8.11 10.05 6.63
C THR A 158 7.82 9.66 5.19
N TRP A 159 6.75 10.23 4.62
CA TRP A 159 6.26 9.90 3.28
C TRP A 159 6.17 11.14 2.39
N ARG A 160 6.33 10.95 1.09
CA ARG A 160 6.20 11.99 0.07
C ARG A 160 5.44 11.45 -1.15
N TYR A 161 4.76 12.33 -1.87
CA TYR A 161 4.04 11.98 -3.09
C TYR A 161 5.03 11.73 -4.25
N ALA A 162 4.86 10.61 -4.95
CA ALA A 162 5.72 10.25 -6.07
C ALA A 162 5.26 10.91 -7.38
N SER A 163 6.20 11.20 -8.28
CA SER A 163 5.88 11.74 -9.61
C SER A 163 5.63 10.61 -10.59
N ILE A 164 4.43 10.57 -11.17
CA ILE A 164 4.06 9.59 -12.21
C ILE A 164 3.98 10.29 -13.56
N LYS A 165 4.70 9.76 -14.57
CA LYS A 165 4.80 10.34 -15.90
C LYS A 165 4.43 9.35 -17.00
N ASP A 166 3.57 9.80 -17.91
CA ASP A 166 3.31 9.15 -19.20
C ASP A 166 3.87 10.06 -20.31
N GLY A 167 5.05 9.71 -20.81
CA GLY A 167 5.84 10.60 -21.68
C GLY A 167 6.18 11.91 -20.97
N ALA A 168 5.75 13.04 -21.54
CA ALA A 168 5.94 14.36 -20.96
C ALA A 168 4.83 14.77 -19.97
N SER A 169 3.74 14.01 -19.90
CA SER A 169 2.56 14.36 -19.10
C SER A 169 2.66 13.82 -17.68
N THR A 170 2.31 14.65 -16.70
CA THR A 170 2.09 14.20 -15.32
C THR A 170 0.77 13.47 -15.21
N VAL A 171 0.77 12.33 -14.54
CA VAL A 171 -0.42 11.51 -14.28
C VAL A 171 -0.94 11.83 -12.88
N SER A 172 -2.22 12.19 -12.78
CA SER A 172 -2.96 12.32 -11.51
C SER A 172 -3.86 11.09 -11.35
N PRO A 173 -3.39 10.03 -10.66
CA PRO A 173 -4.06 8.75 -10.66
C PRO A 173 -5.35 8.75 -9.81
N GLY A 174 -6.42 8.18 -10.37
CA GLY A 174 -7.67 7.98 -9.63
C GLY A 174 -7.62 6.86 -8.59
N SER A 175 -6.64 5.95 -8.66
CA SER A 175 -6.26 4.94 -7.65
C SER A 175 -5.02 4.19 -8.14
N VAL A 176 -4.16 3.76 -7.21
CA VAL A 176 -3.10 2.79 -7.49
C VAL A 176 -3.46 1.50 -6.78
N THR A 177 -3.64 0.42 -7.52
CA THR A 177 -4.23 -0.82 -7.00
C THR A 177 -3.19 -1.85 -6.59
N SER A 178 -1.94 -1.66 -6.99
CA SER A 178 -0.85 -2.55 -6.61
C SER A 178 0.50 -1.86 -6.77
N VAL A 179 1.43 -2.22 -5.90
CA VAL A 179 2.87 -1.97 -6.07
C VAL A 179 3.65 -3.20 -5.62
N VAL A 180 4.68 -3.57 -6.38
CA VAL A 180 5.59 -4.67 -6.06
C VAL A 180 7.03 -4.25 -6.33
N TYR A 181 7.98 -4.81 -5.59
CA TYR A 181 9.41 -4.68 -5.88
C TYR A 181 9.96 -5.97 -6.49
N ASN A 182 10.67 -5.86 -7.60
CA ASN A 182 11.38 -6.98 -8.21
C ASN A 182 12.89 -6.82 -7.96
N ALA A 183 13.44 -7.71 -7.13
CA ALA A 183 14.85 -7.68 -6.76
C ALA A 183 15.80 -7.91 -7.93
N LEU A 184 15.45 -8.80 -8.86
CA LEU A 184 16.27 -9.10 -10.04
C LEU A 184 16.31 -7.92 -11.02
N ALA A 185 15.17 -7.24 -11.19
CA ALA A 185 15.09 -6.06 -12.04
C ALA A 185 15.62 -4.79 -11.37
N GLY A 186 15.77 -4.79 -10.04
CA GLY A 186 16.17 -3.62 -9.25
C GLY A 186 15.14 -2.48 -9.27
N LYS A 187 13.85 -2.80 -9.48
CA LYS A 187 12.80 -1.80 -9.71
C LYS A 187 11.47 -2.20 -9.10
N PHE A 188 10.68 -1.20 -8.76
CA PHE A 188 9.27 -1.31 -8.47
C PHE A 188 8.42 -1.31 -9.74
N PHE A 189 7.25 -1.94 -9.65
CA PHE A 189 6.19 -1.91 -10.65
C PHE A 189 4.86 -1.59 -9.96
N ALA A 190 4.05 -0.73 -10.57
CA ALA A 190 2.77 -0.31 -10.01
C ALA A 190 1.66 -0.33 -11.07
N ALA A 191 0.46 -0.74 -10.65
CA ALA A 191 -0.73 -0.72 -11.48
C ALA A 191 -1.55 0.54 -11.16
N VAL A 192 -1.67 1.42 -12.15
CA VAL A 192 -2.35 2.72 -12.02
C VAL A 192 -3.67 2.65 -12.77
N ARG A 193 -4.77 2.80 -12.03
CA ARG A 193 -6.14 2.69 -12.57
C ARG A 193 -6.33 3.72 -13.68
N TYR A 194 -6.84 3.28 -14.84
CA TYR A 194 -7.02 4.08 -16.06
C TYR A 194 -5.75 4.60 -16.73
N HIS A 195 -4.55 4.18 -16.30
CA HIS A 195 -3.27 4.67 -16.85
C HIS A 195 -2.29 3.55 -17.27
N GLY A 196 -2.43 2.33 -16.74
CA GLY A 196 -1.60 1.17 -17.09
C GLY A 196 -0.56 0.81 -16.03
N ILE A 197 0.54 0.17 -16.43
CA ILE A 197 1.61 -0.24 -15.52
C ILE A 197 2.81 0.69 -15.64
N TYR A 198 3.34 1.08 -14.50
CA TYR A 198 4.49 1.98 -14.37
C TYR A 198 5.62 1.25 -13.65
N SER A 199 6.85 1.72 -13.86
CA SER A 199 8.01 1.21 -13.14
C SER A 199 8.89 2.35 -12.64
N SER A 200 9.64 2.08 -11.58
CA SER A 200 10.57 3.02 -10.97
C SER A 200 11.70 2.29 -10.27
N SER A 201 12.95 2.73 -10.43
CA SER A 201 14.10 2.21 -9.66
C SER A 201 14.26 2.87 -8.30
N ASP A 202 13.79 4.10 -8.15
CA ASP A 202 13.97 4.91 -6.94
C ASP A 202 12.70 5.03 -6.09
N GLY A 203 11.55 4.60 -6.60
CA GLY A 203 10.24 4.76 -5.95
C GLY A 203 9.69 6.19 -6.02
N ILE A 204 10.45 7.15 -6.55
CA ILE A 204 10.16 8.58 -6.57
C ILE A 204 9.60 8.99 -7.93
N ILE A 205 10.27 8.60 -9.01
CA ILE A 205 9.90 8.94 -10.38
C ILE A 205 9.45 7.66 -11.09
N TRP A 206 8.21 7.68 -11.56
CA TRP A 206 7.56 6.55 -12.20
C TRP A 206 7.32 6.84 -13.66
N THR A 207 7.79 5.94 -14.51
CA THR A 207 7.59 6.02 -15.95
C THR A 207 6.77 4.84 -16.42
N ARG A 208 5.87 5.09 -17.37
CA ARG A 208 5.07 4.05 -18.02
C ARG A 208 5.97 2.96 -18.58
N LEU A 209 5.58 1.70 -18.40
CA LEU A 209 6.30 0.59 -18.98
C LEU A 209 6.10 0.58 -20.51
N ALA A 210 7.18 0.60 -21.27
CA ALA A 210 7.11 0.46 -22.72
C ALA A 210 6.78 -1.00 -23.08
N ASN A 211 5.51 -1.28 -23.39
CA ASN A 211 5.05 -2.62 -23.75
C ASN A 211 3.87 -2.54 -24.74
N ALA A 212 3.94 -3.32 -25.81
CA ALA A 212 2.88 -3.47 -26.82
C ALA A 212 1.58 -4.11 -26.27
N ASN A 213 1.65 -4.77 -25.11
CA ASN A 213 0.53 -5.45 -24.46
C ASN A 213 -0.15 -4.62 -23.37
N GLN A 214 0.19 -3.34 -23.24
CA GLN A 214 -0.59 -2.40 -22.42
C GLN A 214 -1.36 -1.45 -23.35
N PRO A 215 -2.46 -0.84 -22.89
CA PRO A 215 -3.21 0.11 -23.72
C PRO A 215 -2.30 1.26 -24.19
N GLY A 216 -2.75 2.14 -25.08
CA GLY A 216 -1.91 3.23 -25.62
C GLY A 216 -1.37 4.21 -24.57
N THR A 217 -0.60 5.23 -25.00
CA THR A 217 -0.26 6.38 -24.15
C THR A 217 -1.44 7.35 -24.03
N GLY A 218 -1.44 8.22 -23.02
CA GLY A 218 -2.45 9.28 -22.89
C GLY A 218 -3.79 8.78 -22.36
N LEU A 219 -3.78 7.65 -21.66
CA LEU A 219 -4.96 7.14 -20.98
C LEU A 219 -5.33 8.07 -19.82
N ASN A 220 -6.62 8.31 -19.66
CA ASN A 220 -7.19 9.12 -18.60
C ASN A 220 -8.61 8.62 -18.28
N SER A 221 -9.22 9.18 -17.25
CA SER A 221 -10.58 8.79 -16.82
C SER A 221 -11.67 9.07 -17.87
N THR A 222 -11.46 10.02 -18.79
CA THR A 222 -12.36 10.27 -19.92
C THR A 222 -12.26 9.17 -20.98
N ASN A 223 -11.04 8.71 -21.27
CA ASN A 223 -10.77 7.72 -22.29
C ASN A 223 -11.08 6.28 -21.82
N CYS A 224 -10.98 6.00 -20.52
CA CYS A 224 -11.34 4.72 -19.92
C CYS A 224 -12.20 4.95 -18.65
N PRO A 225 -13.51 5.23 -18.77
CA PRO A 225 -14.39 5.48 -17.62
C PRO A 225 -14.77 4.20 -16.86
N SER A 226 -15.17 4.31 -15.59
CA SER A 226 -15.88 3.22 -14.89
C SER A 226 -17.30 3.09 -15.43
N ILE A 227 -17.52 2.20 -16.38
CA ILE A 227 -18.86 1.78 -16.80
C ILE A 227 -19.02 0.28 -16.56
N ALA A 228 -20.25 -0.15 -16.23
CA ALA A 228 -20.62 -1.54 -15.96
C ALA A 228 -20.44 -2.48 -17.17
N THR A 229 -20.13 -1.95 -18.35
CA THR A 229 -19.84 -2.68 -19.57
C THR A 229 -18.43 -2.32 -20.03
N ASN A 230 -17.65 -3.36 -20.41
CA ASN A 230 -16.29 -3.19 -20.94
C ASN A 230 -16.30 -2.13 -22.06
N PRO A 231 -15.50 -1.05 -21.96
CA PRO A 231 -15.35 -0.12 -23.07
C PRO A 231 -14.74 -0.90 -24.25
N PRO A 232 -15.25 -0.71 -25.48
CA PRO A 232 -14.83 -1.50 -26.64
C PRO A 232 -13.34 -1.29 -27.00
N THR A 233 -12.73 -0.20 -26.53
CA THR A 233 -11.31 0.10 -26.70
C THR A 233 -10.77 0.94 -25.54
N CYS A 234 -9.70 0.47 -24.92
CA CYS A 234 -8.59 1.25 -24.36
C CYS A 234 -7.34 0.83 -25.17
#